data_AF-A0AAW5PI90-F1
#
_entry.id   AF-A0AAW5PI90-F1
#
_cell.length_a   1.000
_cell.length_b   1.000
_cell.length_c   1.000
_cell.angle_alpha   90.00
_cell.angle_beta   90.00
_cell.angle_gamma   90.00
#
_symmetry.space_group_name_H-M   'P 1'
#
loop_
_entity.id
_entity.type
_entity.pdbx_description
1 polymer ?
#
loop_
_entity_poly.entity_id
_entity_poly.type
_entity_poly.pdbx_seq_one_letter_code
_entity_poly.pdbx_strand_id
1 'polypeptide(L)'
;MPSQEDAIEWVEWSALGIELLAIGLIVATILVSTVAYLLALAVQHKDRADSYERYRRRLGRALLLGLEILVAADIVRTVALDSTMNAILSLGLLVIIRTFLSWSVVLEVEGFWPWKRPPERVLPTNEE
;
A
#
# COMPACT_ATOMS: atom_id res chain seq x y z
N MET A 1 29.48 8.76 23.62
CA MET A 1 28.03 8.45 23.50
C MET A 1 27.58 9.12 22.23
N PRO A 2 26.91 8.42 21.29
CA PRO A 2 26.33 9.10 20.13
C PRO A 2 25.43 10.24 20.63
N SER A 3 25.51 11.41 20.00
CA SER A 3 24.66 12.54 20.36
C SER A 3 23.21 12.21 19.95
N GLN A 4 22.22 12.81 20.62
CA GLN A 4 20.81 12.64 20.22
C GLN A 4 20.57 13.05 18.75
N GLU A 5 21.39 13.97 18.24
CA GLU A 5 21.37 14.42 16.84
C GLU A 5 21.72 13.28 15.87
N ASP A 6 22.73 12.46 16.18
CA ASP A 6 23.09 11.31 15.36
C ASP A 6 21.91 10.33 15.25
N ALA A 7 21.24 10.04 16.38
CA ALA A 7 20.12 9.10 16.41
C ALA A 7 18.92 9.57 15.58
N ILE A 8 18.60 10.86 15.61
CA ILE A 8 17.52 11.46 14.81
C ILE A 8 17.87 11.39 13.31
N GLU A 9 19.12 11.69 12.95
CA GLU A 9 19.57 11.62 11.57
C GLU A 9 19.46 10.19 11.01
N TRP A 10 19.95 9.17 11.74
CA TRP A 10 19.83 7.77 11.31
C TRP A 10 18.38 7.32 11.10
N VAL A 11 17.47 7.81 11.94
CA VAL A 11 16.04 7.52 11.84
C VAL A 11 15.45 8.15 10.58
N GLU A 12 15.75 9.41 10.30
CA GLU A 12 15.25 10.09 9.10
C GLU A 12 15.72 9.39 7.82
N TRP A 13 17.01 9.03 7.75
CA TRP A 13 17.56 8.28 6.62
C TRP A 13 16.90 6.90 6.47
N SER A 14 16.63 6.20 7.56
CA SER A 14 15.95 4.91 7.52
C SER A 14 14.51 5.02 7.04
N ALA A 15 13.73 5.98 7.55
CA ALA A 15 12.35 6.20 7.15
C ALA A 15 12.26 6.60 5.67
N LEU A 16 13.15 7.48 5.22
CA LEU A 16 13.23 7.92 3.83
C LEU A 16 13.63 6.76 2.89
N GLY A 17 14.56 5.90 3.32
CA GLY A 17 14.93 4.70 2.56
C GLY A 17 13.76 3.73 2.38
N ILE A 18 12.99 3.49 3.45
CA ILE A 18 11.79 2.63 3.40
C ILE A 18 10.72 3.23 2.47
N GLU A 19 10.52 4.55 2.54
CA GLU A 19 9.57 5.27 1.69
C GLU A 19 9.96 5.18 0.21
N LEU A 20 11.21 5.44 -0.13
CA LEU A 20 11.71 5.32 -1.50
C LEU A 20 11.58 3.90 -2.05
N LEU A 21 11.86 2.89 -1.22
CA LEU A 21 11.67 1.49 -1.60
C LEU A 21 10.21 1.17 -1.91
N ALA A 22 9.28 1.60 -1.06
CA ALA A 22 7.85 1.39 -1.26
C ALA A 22 7.34 2.05 -2.55
N ILE A 23 7.69 3.32 -2.76
CA ILE A 23 7.34 4.08 -3.97
C ILE A 23 7.94 3.40 -5.20
N GLY A 24 9.21 3.00 -5.13
CA GLY A 24 9.89 2.29 -6.22
C GLY A 24 9.18 0.99 -6.60
N LEU A 25 8.75 0.20 -5.63
CA LEU A 25 8.04 -1.06 -5.86
C LEU A 25 6.65 -0.84 -6.48
N ILE A 26 5.92 0.18 -6.00
CA ILE A 26 4.62 0.58 -6.57
C ILE A 26 4.80 0.98 -8.03
N VAL A 27 5.72 1.91 -8.31
CA VAL A 27 5.99 2.43 -9.66
C VAL A 27 6.44 1.31 -10.60
N ALA A 28 7.38 0.46 -10.16
CA ALA A 28 7.86 -0.66 -10.96
C ALA A 28 6.71 -1.63 -11.29
N THR A 29 5.85 -1.94 -10.33
CA THR A 29 4.72 -2.86 -10.58
C THR A 29 3.68 -2.26 -11.51
N ILE A 30 3.40 -0.96 -11.39
CA ILE A 30 2.54 -0.23 -12.33
C ILE A 30 3.12 -0.34 -13.73
N LEU A 31 4.38 0.06 -13.92
CA LEU A 31 5.05 0.04 -15.23
C LEU A 31 5.03 -1.37 -15.86
N VAL A 32 5.46 -2.39 -15.12
CA VAL A 32 5.49 -3.78 -15.60
C VAL A 32 4.08 -4.26 -15.95
N SER A 33 3.09 -3.97 -15.11
CA SER A 33 1.70 -4.38 -15.35
C SER A 33 1.10 -3.66 -16.56
N THR A 34 1.40 -2.38 -16.75
CA THR A 34 0.91 -1.60 -17.89
C THR A 34 1.53 -2.08 -19.19
N VAL A 35 2.85 -2.31 -19.21
CA VAL A 35 3.55 -2.85 -20.40
C VAL A 35 3.00 -4.24 -20.74
N ALA A 36 2.85 -5.13 -19.75
CA ALA A 36 2.29 -6.45 -19.97
C ALA A 36 0.84 -6.40 -20.51
N TYR A 37 0.02 -5.48 -19.99
CA TYR A 37 -1.34 -5.26 -20.49
C TYR A 37 -1.36 -4.76 -21.93
N LEU A 38 -0.53 -3.78 -22.29
CA LEU A 38 -0.44 -3.24 -23.66
C LEU A 38 0.05 -4.29 -24.65
N LEU A 39 1.06 -5.09 -24.29
CA LEU A 39 1.55 -6.20 -25.11
C LEU A 39 0.48 -7.28 -25.29
N ALA A 40 -0.26 -7.63 -24.23
CA ALA A 40 -1.36 -8.57 -24.32
C ALA A 40 -2.49 -8.05 -25.23
N LEU A 41 -2.80 -6.76 -25.16
CA LEU A 41 -3.79 -6.11 -26.03
C LEU A 41 -3.38 -6.10 -27.51
N ALA A 42 -2.08 -5.96 -27.79
CA ALA A 42 -1.52 -5.93 -29.13
C ALA A 42 -1.44 -7.33 -29.77
N VAL A 43 -1.19 -8.37 -28.96
CA VAL A 43 -1.00 -9.76 -29.44
C VAL A 43 -2.27 -10.61 -29.38
N GLN A 44 -3.15 -10.39 -28.39
CA GLN A 44 -4.37 -11.18 -28.21
C GLN A 44 -5.63 -10.33 -28.45
N HIS A 45 -6.35 -10.67 -29.53
CA HIS A 45 -7.71 -10.18 -29.81
C HIS A 45 -8.79 -10.84 -28.92
N LYS A 46 -8.42 -11.35 -27.74
CA LYS A 46 -9.32 -12.14 -26.90
C LYS A 46 -9.61 -11.42 -25.58
N ASP A 47 -10.90 -11.32 -25.26
CA ASP A 47 -11.53 -10.80 -24.05
C ASP A 47 -10.74 -9.73 -23.26
N ARG A 48 -10.85 -8.47 -23.74
CA ARG A 48 -10.35 -7.27 -23.05
C ARG A 48 -10.77 -7.21 -21.57
N ALA A 49 -11.94 -7.76 -21.24
CA ALA A 49 -12.46 -7.82 -19.88
C ALA A 49 -11.54 -8.64 -18.94
N ASP A 50 -11.08 -9.82 -19.35
CA ASP A 50 -10.23 -10.69 -18.52
C ASP A 50 -8.81 -10.11 -18.36
N SER A 51 -8.27 -9.49 -19.42
CA SER A 51 -6.98 -8.80 -19.34
C SER A 51 -7.00 -7.59 -18.39
N TYR A 52 -8.09 -6.83 -18.38
CA TYR A 52 -8.27 -5.69 -17.47
C TYR A 52 -8.45 -6.14 -16.02
N GLU A 53 -9.25 -7.18 -15.77
CA GLU A 53 -9.46 -7.76 -14.44
C GLU A 53 -8.12 -8.23 -13.81
N ARG A 54 -7.27 -8.91 -14.60
CA ARG A 54 -5.93 -9.34 -14.16
C ARG A 54 -5.01 -8.15 -13.87
N TYR A 55 -5.04 -7.12 -14.70
CA TYR A 55 -4.29 -5.88 -14.49
C TYR A 55 -4.69 -5.22 -13.17
N ARG A 56 -6.00 -5.00 -12.94
CA ARG A 56 -6.52 -4.40 -11.71
C ARG A 56 -6.14 -5.21 -10.46
N ARG A 57 -6.22 -6.54 -10.50
CA ARG A 57 -5.81 -7.40 -9.37
C ARG A 57 -4.32 -7.35 -9.06
N ARG A 58 -3.45 -7.11 -10.04
CA ARG A 58 -2.01 -6.94 -9.83
C ARG A 58 -1.71 -5.59 -9.20
N LEU A 59 -2.33 -4.54 -9.72
CA LEU A 59 -2.21 -3.19 -9.15
C LEU A 59 -2.69 -3.13 -7.71
N GLY A 60 -3.88 -3.67 -7.42
CA GLY A 60 -4.42 -3.68 -6.06
C GLY A 60 -3.48 -4.36 -5.06
N ARG A 61 -2.90 -5.50 -5.43
CA ARG A 61 -1.91 -6.21 -4.58
C ARG A 61 -0.62 -5.42 -4.38
N ALA A 62 -0.13 -4.76 -5.42
CA ALA A 62 1.07 -3.94 -5.33
C ALA A 62 0.86 -2.70 -4.46
N LEU A 63 -0.31 -2.05 -4.57
CA LEU A 63 -0.69 -0.92 -3.75
C LEU A 63 -0.84 -1.33 -2.28
N LEU A 64 -1.46 -2.47 -1.98
CA LEU A 64 -1.57 -2.99 -0.62
C LEU A 64 -0.18 -3.29 -0.01
N LEU A 65 0.70 -3.94 -0.76
CA LEU A 65 2.07 -4.22 -0.31
C LEU A 65 2.88 -2.93 -0.10
N GLY A 66 2.79 -1.98 -1.03
CA GLY A 66 3.45 -0.68 -0.90
C GLY A 66 2.95 0.08 0.33
N LEU A 67 1.64 0.00 0.59
CA LEU A 67 1.04 0.60 1.78
C LEU A 67 1.54 -0.06 3.08
N GLU A 68 1.67 -1.40 3.13
CA GLU A 68 2.26 -2.11 4.28
C GLU A 68 3.71 -1.69 4.57
N ILE A 69 4.47 -1.29 3.55
CA ILE A 69 5.84 -0.77 3.71
C ILE A 69 5.82 0.70 4.16
N LEU A 70 4.91 1.53 3.64
CA LEU A 70 4.73 2.93 4.07
C LEU A 70 4.25 3.03 5.54
N VAL A 71 3.25 2.21 5.92
CA VAL A 71 3.39 1.25 7.03
C VAL A 71 4.52 1.44 8.06
N ALA A 72 5.61 0.73 7.79
CA ALA A 72 6.79 0.73 8.63
C ALA A 72 7.47 2.10 8.66
N ALA A 73 7.54 2.81 7.53
CA ALA A 73 8.21 4.12 7.45
C ALA A 73 7.62 5.13 8.45
N ASP A 74 6.30 5.23 8.53
CA ASP A 74 5.71 6.20 9.47
C ASP A 74 5.84 5.75 10.92
N ILE A 75 5.81 4.44 11.21
CA ILE A 75 6.07 3.93 12.57
C ILE A 75 7.49 4.27 13.01
N VAL A 76 8.48 4.08 12.14
CA VAL A 76 9.88 4.44 12.42
C VAL A 76 9.99 5.95 12.69
N ARG A 77 9.35 6.77 11.85
CA ARG A 77 9.32 8.22 12.02
C ARG A 77 8.62 8.64 13.32
N THR A 78 7.56 7.93 13.73
CA THR A 78 6.80 8.28 14.93
C THR A 78 7.47 7.88 16.24
N VAL A 79 8.11 6.73 16.27
CA VAL A 79 8.74 6.21 17.50
C VAL A 79 10.02 6.96 17.85
N ALA A 80 10.69 7.56 16.86
CA ALA A 80 12.04 8.08 17.04
C ALA A 80 12.19 9.60 16.97
N LEU A 81 11.12 10.36 16.67
CA LEU A 81 11.13 11.82 16.79
C LEU A 81 10.58 12.24 18.16
N ASP A 82 11.34 13.08 18.87
CA ASP A 82 11.06 13.52 20.24
C ASP A 82 9.65 14.13 20.42
N SER A 83 9.03 13.82 21.57
CA SER A 83 7.63 14.09 21.94
C SER A 83 7.29 15.57 22.17
N THR A 84 7.68 16.47 21.27
CA THR A 84 7.23 17.87 21.29
C THR A 84 5.81 17.98 20.75
N MET A 85 5.01 18.92 21.27
CA MET A 85 3.60 19.08 20.90
C MET A 85 3.41 19.30 19.38
N ASN A 86 4.32 20.03 18.73
CA ASN A 86 4.29 20.25 17.29
C ASN A 86 4.61 18.98 16.50
N ALA A 87 5.61 18.20 16.93
CA ALA A 87 5.92 16.91 16.31
C ALA A 87 4.73 15.96 16.41
N ILE A 88 4.08 15.89 17.58
CA ILE A 88 2.87 15.08 17.81
C ILE A 88 1.72 15.51 16.89
N LEU A 89 1.53 16.82 16.66
CA LEU A 89 0.48 17.33 15.78
C LEU A 89 0.74 16.99 14.30
N SER A 90 1.94 17.23 13.80
CA SER A 90 2.31 16.88 12.41
C SER A 90 2.20 15.37 12.17
N LEU A 91 2.61 14.58 13.16
CA LEU A 91 2.52 13.13 13.17
C LEU A 91 1.07 12.63 13.23
N GLY A 92 0.23 13.23 14.08
CA GLY A 92 -1.19 12.92 14.16
C GLY A 92 -1.90 13.20 12.83
N LEU A 93 -1.57 14.31 12.17
CA LEU A 93 -2.08 14.63 10.84
C LEU A 93 -1.66 13.59 9.80
N LEU A 94 -0.38 13.19 9.80
CA LEU A 94 0.13 12.17 8.88
C LEU A 94 -0.59 10.83 9.08
N VAL A 95 -0.72 10.36 10.32
CA VAL A 95 -1.43 9.11 10.65
C VAL A 95 -2.89 9.14 10.20
N ILE A 96 -3.58 10.28 10.36
CA ILE A 96 -4.96 10.47 9.88
C ILE A 96 -5.03 10.32 8.35
N ILE A 97 -4.19 11.07 7.62
CA ILE A 97 -4.16 11.02 6.15
C ILE A 97 -3.92 9.58 5.69
N ARG A 98 -2.96 8.90 6.30
CA ARG A 98 -2.60 7.54 5.95
C ARG A 98 -3.69 6.54 6.22
N THR A 99 -4.36 6.63 7.37
CA THR A 99 -5.48 5.75 7.71
C THR A 99 -6.61 5.92 6.71
N PHE A 100 -6.90 7.17 6.33
CA PHE A 100 -7.93 7.46 5.33
C PHE A 100 -7.56 6.92 3.94
N LEU A 101 -6.33 7.17 3.46
CA LEU A 101 -5.87 6.67 2.16
C LEU A 101 -5.81 5.13 2.13
N SER A 102 -5.33 4.51 3.21
CA SER A 102 -5.32 3.07 3.39
C SER A 102 -6.73 2.48 3.24
N TRP A 103 -7.71 3.04 3.96
CA TRP A 103 -9.09 2.58 3.87
C TRP A 103 -9.72 2.82 2.51
N SER A 104 -9.44 3.96 1.86
CA SER A 104 -9.96 4.25 0.51
C SER A 104 -9.50 3.22 -0.52
N VAL A 105 -8.22 2.82 -0.48
CA VAL A 105 -7.68 1.81 -1.40
C VAL A 105 -8.30 0.44 -1.14
N VAL A 106 -8.40 0.03 0.12
CA VAL A 106 -9.03 -1.24 0.51
C VAL A 106 -10.48 -1.29 0.04
N LEU A 107 -11.25 -0.22 0.28
CA LEU A 107 -12.63 -0.09 -0.17
C LEU A 107 -12.77 -0.20 -1.70
N GLU A 108 -11.87 0.43 -2.46
CA GLU A 108 -11.90 0.39 -3.92
C GLU A 108 -11.52 -1.00 -4.49
N VAL A 109 -10.59 -1.70 -3.83
CA VAL A 109 -10.11 -3.01 -4.27
C VAL A 109 -11.08 -4.13 -3.87
N GLU A 110 -11.59 -4.10 -2.64
CA GLU A 110 -12.38 -5.18 -2.04
C GLU A 110 -13.90 -4.93 -2.13
N GLY A 111 -14.33 -3.68 -2.25
CA GLY A 111 -15.74 -3.30 -2.39
C GLY A 111 -16.55 -3.37 -1.09
N PHE A 112 -15.93 -3.70 0.05
CA PHE A 112 -16.55 -3.67 1.36
C PHE A 112 -15.62 -3.00 2.38
N TRP A 113 -16.21 -2.43 3.42
CA TRP A 113 -15.45 -1.77 4.48
C TRP A 113 -14.54 -2.76 5.22
N PRO A 114 -13.36 -2.34 5.69
CA PRO A 114 -12.39 -3.23 6.33
C PRO A 114 -12.92 -3.94 7.58
N TRP A 115 -13.98 -3.43 8.21
CA TRP A 115 -14.66 -4.07 9.34
C TRP A 115 -15.83 -5.00 8.94
N LYS A 116 -16.13 -5.15 7.64
CA LYS A 116 -17.11 -6.12 7.16
C LYS A 116 -16.39 -7.43 6.82
N ARG A 117 -16.92 -8.55 7.33
CA ARG A 117 -16.42 -9.88 6.97
C ARG A 117 -16.71 -10.15 5.49
N PRO A 118 -15.78 -10.78 4.75
CA PRO A 118 -16.04 -11.22 3.39
C PRO A 118 -17.32 -12.06 3.36
N PRO A 119 -18.20 -11.91 2.35
CA PRO A 119 -19.38 -12.75 2.24
C PRO A 119 -18.93 -14.21 2.22
N GLU A 120 -19.40 -14.97 3.20
CA GLU A 120 -19.08 -16.37 3.39
C GLU A 120 -19.44 -17.09 2.08
N ARG A 121 -18.43 -17.67 1.43
CA ARG A 121 -18.63 -18.38 0.17
C ARG A 121 -19.39 -19.65 0.52
N VAL A 122 -20.72 -19.60 0.49
CA VAL A 122 -21.59 -20.75 0.70
C VAL A 122 -21.24 -21.75 -0.39
N LEU A 123 -20.44 -22.75 -0.03
CA LEU A 123 -20.19 -23.89 -0.90
C LEU A 123 -21.53 -24.62 -1.03
N PRO A 124 -21.95 -25.02 -2.24
CA PRO A 124 -23.11 -25.88 -2.37
C PRO A 124 -22.84 -27.12 -1.52
N THR A 125 -23.62 -27.30 -0.46
CA THR A 125 -23.70 -28.57 0.25
C THR A 125 -24.33 -29.51 -0.75
N ASN A 126 -23.49 -30.37 -1.32
CA ASN A 126 -23.95 -31.50 -2.11
C ASN A 126 -24.67 -32.44 -1.13
N GLU A 127 -25.91 -32.12 -0.80
CA GLU A 127 -26.83 -33.07 -0.18
C GLU A 127 -27.32 -33.98 -1.30
N GLU A 128 -27.04 -35.27 -1.11
CA GLU A 128 -27.24 -36.39 -2.03
C GLU A 128 -28.70 -36.61 -2.46
#